data_AF-E9AWC3-F1
#
_entry.id   AF-E9AWC3-F1
#
_cell.length_a   1.000
_cell.length_b   1.000
_cell.length_c   1.000
_cell.angle_alpha   90.00
_cell.angle_beta   90.00
_cell.angle_gamma   90.00
#
_symmetry.space_group_name_H-M   'P 1'
#
loop_
_entity.id
_entity.type
_entity.pdbx_description
1 polymer ?
#
loop_
_entity_poly.entity_id
_entity_poly.type
_entity_poly.pdbx_seq_one_letter_code
_entity_poly.pdbx_strand_id
1 'polypeptide(L)'
;MSRRLTHPGASFNFSFPGDTAELHSTTADTHASGDTPATSNNHAYLHIVERVPGDFTPNNMIYHQLQRYHLAPAPSTTTAEAGEGGAVLDAFTALVTALQQQPAQSPEEVSAELLTAEDTAFAATTAAEKLQRDPLASKPDAQAHAAENLRQMHAYAAASVASTTPPTIIPEIKDGYRFIFYPFPISAAVSIPYCSQYFCVLVNLKPIVPNHLMVVPIRCVGTIHGLTEEEVDDWGVVMRCTIQVLEHLRRQRYSQGGGASSATPAVPPVGNYSIAVQQGPLAGQTVDHLHVHVIPFDPQGKLAGEPETDEAEQRRRPPRTPAAMQAETDALRPLFAKYTAAAESSPTVGL
;
A
#
# COMPACT_ATOMS: atom_id res chain seq x y z
N MET A 1 0.62 -13.70 -20.43
CA MET A 1 0.47 -13.43 -18.98
C MET A 1 1.83 -13.35 -18.27
N SER A 2 2.21 -12.15 -17.84
CA SER A 2 3.09 -11.78 -16.71
C SER A 2 4.50 -12.36 -16.54
N ARG A 3 5.19 -12.87 -17.56
CA ARG A 3 6.61 -13.21 -17.41
C ARG A 3 7.49 -11.99 -17.08
N ARG A 4 7.08 -10.78 -17.51
CA ARG A 4 7.75 -9.53 -17.14
C ARG A 4 7.69 -9.26 -15.64
N LEU A 5 6.65 -9.69 -14.92
CA LEU A 5 6.54 -9.50 -13.47
C LEU A 5 7.69 -10.14 -12.70
N THR A 6 8.25 -11.24 -13.21
CA THR A 6 9.37 -11.93 -12.57
C THR A 6 10.73 -11.40 -13.04
N HIS A 7 10.76 -10.36 -13.87
CA HIS A 7 11.98 -9.73 -14.35
C HIS A 7 12.46 -8.65 -13.34
N PRO A 8 13.66 -8.79 -12.74
CA PRO A 8 14.15 -7.87 -11.70
C PRO A 8 14.30 -6.42 -12.16
N GLY A 9 14.55 -6.18 -13.46
CA GLY A 9 14.74 -4.84 -14.02
C GLY A 9 13.47 -4.16 -14.54
N ALA A 10 12.31 -4.82 -14.49
CA ALA A 10 11.09 -4.26 -15.09
C ALA A 10 10.34 -3.35 -14.10
N SER A 11 9.64 -2.37 -14.66
CA SER A 11 8.92 -1.35 -13.89
C SER A 11 7.44 -1.69 -13.77
N PHE A 12 6.92 -1.74 -12.53
CA PHE A 12 5.54 -2.11 -12.26
C PHE A 12 4.91 -1.26 -11.18
N ASN A 13 3.60 -1.11 -11.29
CA ASN A 13 2.75 -0.73 -10.18
C ASN A 13 1.93 -1.93 -9.72
N PHE A 14 2.03 -2.26 -8.43
CA PHE A 14 1.11 -3.16 -7.75
C PHE A 14 0.14 -2.29 -6.98
N SER A 15 -1.18 -2.48 -7.14
CA SER A 15 -2.18 -1.71 -6.42
C SER A 15 -3.35 -2.58 -5.97
N PHE A 16 -3.61 -2.57 -4.68
CA PHE A 16 -4.79 -3.17 -4.06
C PHE A 16 -5.65 -2.06 -3.48
N PRO A 17 -6.89 -1.85 -3.94
CA PRO A 17 -7.76 -0.75 -3.52
C PRO A 17 -8.45 -0.99 -2.17
N GLY A 18 -8.26 -2.13 -1.52
CA GLY A 18 -9.03 -2.51 -0.32
C GLY A 18 -10.20 -3.43 -0.64
N ASP A 19 -10.94 -3.81 0.40
CA ASP A 19 -12.16 -4.60 0.24
C ASP A 19 -13.28 -3.73 -0.36
N THR A 20 -13.96 -4.23 -1.38
CA THR A 20 -15.14 -3.58 -1.95
C THR A 20 -16.34 -3.80 -1.02
N ALA A 21 -17.06 -2.73 -0.67
CA ALA A 21 -18.21 -2.82 0.24
C ALA A 21 -19.28 -3.82 -0.24
N GLU A 22 -19.95 -4.48 0.71
CA GLU A 22 -21.13 -5.30 0.42
C GLU A 22 -22.27 -4.42 -0.11
N LEU A 23 -22.65 -4.63 -1.38
CA LEU A 23 -23.89 -4.09 -1.93
C LEU A 23 -25.07 -4.86 -1.34
N HIS A 24 -25.63 -4.38 -0.23
CA HIS A 24 -26.95 -4.82 0.19
C HIS A 24 -28.01 -4.16 -0.71
N SER A 25 -28.61 -4.94 -1.60
CA SER A 25 -29.84 -4.58 -2.31
C SER A 25 -30.91 -4.24 -1.27
N THR A 26 -31.20 -2.96 -1.12
CA THR A 26 -32.35 -2.47 -0.36
C THR A 26 -33.42 -2.05 -1.35
N THR A 27 -34.12 -3.02 -1.90
CA THR A 27 -35.44 -2.76 -2.49
C THR A 27 -36.49 -3.25 -1.52
N ALA A 28 -37.15 -2.29 -0.87
CA ALA A 28 -38.39 -2.55 -0.16
C ALA A 28 -39.49 -2.82 -1.20
N ASP A 29 -40.20 -3.94 -0.99
CA ASP A 29 -41.51 -4.32 -1.52
C ASP A 29 -41.69 -4.44 -3.05
N THR A 30 -41.78 -5.66 -3.59
CA THR A 30 -43.07 -6.28 -3.98
C THR A 30 -42.90 -7.76 -4.40
N HIS A 31 -43.96 -8.54 -4.20
CA HIS A 31 -44.05 -9.98 -4.42
C HIS A 31 -43.66 -10.48 -5.82
N ALA A 32 -43.09 -11.70 -5.81
CA ALA A 32 -43.09 -12.74 -6.85
C ALA A 32 -42.08 -12.63 -8.01
N SER A 33 -41.01 -13.44 -7.93
CA SER A 33 -40.68 -14.51 -8.89
C SER A 33 -39.18 -14.83 -8.85
N GLY A 34 -38.81 -15.98 -8.26
CA GLY A 34 -37.61 -16.75 -8.63
C GLY A 34 -36.26 -16.02 -8.66
N ASP A 35 -35.87 -15.35 -7.57
CA ASP A 35 -34.51 -14.80 -7.48
C ASP A 35 -33.52 -15.87 -7.04
N THR A 36 -32.58 -16.16 -7.93
CA THR A 36 -31.33 -16.86 -7.60
C THR A 36 -30.59 -15.95 -6.63
N PRO A 37 -30.12 -16.42 -5.45
CA PRO A 37 -29.45 -15.54 -4.51
C PRO A 37 -28.26 -14.91 -5.23
N ALA A 38 -28.25 -13.58 -5.35
CA ALA A 38 -27.13 -12.85 -5.89
C ALA A 38 -25.89 -13.27 -5.07
N THR A 39 -25.02 -14.05 -5.70
CA THR A 39 -23.79 -14.53 -5.09
C THR A 39 -22.91 -13.32 -4.86
N SER A 40 -22.86 -12.86 -3.60
CA SER A 40 -21.87 -11.89 -3.15
C SER A 40 -20.50 -12.53 -3.32
N ASN A 41 -19.85 -12.23 -4.42
CA ASN A 41 -18.47 -12.63 -4.62
C ASN A 41 -17.59 -11.49 -4.13
N ASN A 42 -17.22 -11.56 -2.85
CA ASN A 42 -16.15 -10.72 -2.28
C ASN A 42 -14.85 -11.05 -3.02
N HIS A 43 -14.54 -10.27 -4.05
CA HIS A 43 -13.34 -10.44 -4.84
C HIS A 43 -12.29 -9.41 -4.39
N ALA A 44 -11.14 -9.90 -3.95
CA ALA A 44 -9.95 -9.08 -3.79
C ALA A 44 -9.25 -8.95 -5.16
N TYR A 45 -9.06 -7.72 -5.64
CA TYR A 45 -8.38 -7.46 -6.91
C TYR A 45 -7.02 -6.81 -6.67
N LEU A 46 -5.97 -7.42 -7.21
CA LEU A 46 -4.64 -6.81 -7.28
C LEU A 46 -4.38 -6.38 -8.73
N HIS A 47 -4.25 -5.09 -8.94
CA HIS A 47 -3.82 -4.56 -10.24
C HIS A 47 -2.31 -4.60 -10.31
N ILE A 48 -1.79 -5.26 -11.35
CA ILE A 48 -0.35 -5.24 -11.64
C ILE A 48 -0.17 -4.68 -13.04
N VAL A 49 0.32 -3.45 -13.10
CA VAL A 49 0.45 -2.68 -14.34
C VAL A 49 1.91 -2.53 -14.66
N GLU A 50 2.33 -3.06 -15.80
CA GLU A 50 3.63 -2.78 -16.37
C GLU A 50 3.69 -1.36 -16.90
N ARG A 51 4.80 -0.68 -16.62
CA ARG A 51 4.98 0.73 -16.95
C ARG A 51 5.89 0.91 -18.14
N VAL A 52 5.42 1.64 -19.15
CA VAL A 52 6.14 1.96 -20.38
C VAL A 52 6.36 3.48 -20.50
N PRO A 53 7.40 3.94 -21.22
CA PRO A 53 7.66 5.37 -21.36
C PRO A 53 6.43 6.13 -21.89
N GLY A 54 5.98 7.14 -21.13
CA GLY A 54 4.87 8.01 -21.52
C GLY A 54 3.49 7.61 -20.97
N ASP A 55 3.34 6.46 -20.33
CA ASP A 55 2.11 6.10 -19.61
C ASP A 55 2.03 6.79 -18.23
N PHE A 56 0.81 7.00 -17.74
CA PHE A 56 0.47 7.61 -16.44
C PHE A 56 1.53 8.60 -15.86
N THR A 57 1.76 9.73 -16.54
CA THR A 57 2.91 10.63 -16.31
C THR A 57 3.06 11.12 -14.86
N PRO A 58 2.01 11.51 -14.12
CA PRO A 58 2.10 11.75 -12.69
C PRO A 58 2.00 10.45 -11.89
N ASN A 59 2.85 10.30 -10.89
CA ASN A 59 2.99 9.09 -10.11
C ASN A 59 1.70 8.66 -9.36
N ASN A 60 0.89 9.61 -8.90
CA ASN A 60 -0.40 9.35 -8.26
C ASN A 60 -1.56 9.12 -9.23
N MET A 61 -1.41 9.46 -10.51
CA MET A 61 -2.51 9.40 -11.47
C MET A 61 -3.03 7.97 -11.65
N ILE A 62 -2.15 6.97 -11.53
CA ILE A 62 -2.56 5.56 -11.58
C ILE A 62 -3.55 5.22 -10.46
N TYR A 63 -3.36 5.74 -9.26
CA TYR A 63 -4.27 5.50 -8.14
C TYR A 63 -5.65 6.12 -8.39
N HIS A 64 -5.69 7.32 -8.96
CA HIS A 64 -6.94 7.96 -9.34
C HIS A 64 -7.66 7.22 -10.46
N GLN A 65 -6.93 6.69 -11.45
CA GLN A 65 -7.53 5.92 -12.55
C GLN A 65 -8.06 4.57 -12.06
N LEU A 66 -7.31 3.88 -11.20
CA LEU A 66 -7.79 2.64 -10.59
C LEU A 66 -9.00 2.89 -9.68
N GLN A 67 -9.01 3.98 -8.91
CA GLN A 67 -10.15 4.35 -8.07
C GLN A 67 -11.44 4.57 -8.86
N ARG A 68 -11.37 5.05 -10.12
CA ARG A 68 -12.55 5.18 -10.98
C ARG A 68 -13.26 3.86 -11.23
N TYR A 69 -12.59 2.72 -11.08
CA TYR A 69 -13.22 1.40 -11.22
C TYR A 69 -13.77 0.83 -9.89
N HIS A 70 -13.60 1.54 -8.78
CA HIS A 70 -13.88 1.04 -7.41
C HIS A 70 -14.92 1.83 -6.63
N LEU A 71 -15.42 2.95 -7.15
CA LEU A 71 -16.45 3.74 -6.46
C LEU A 71 -17.83 3.07 -6.61
N ALA A 72 -18.36 2.53 -5.52
CA ALA A 72 -19.78 2.19 -5.43
C ALA A 72 -20.61 3.49 -5.40
N PRO A 73 -21.72 3.59 -6.15
CA PRO A 73 -22.58 4.76 -6.10
C PRO A 73 -23.19 4.92 -4.70
N ALA A 74 -23.13 6.13 -4.13
CA ALA A 74 -23.71 6.44 -2.84
C ALA A 74 -25.25 6.32 -2.87
N PRO A 75 -25.91 5.77 -1.81
CA PRO A 75 -27.35 5.47 -1.81
C PRO A 75 -28.30 6.68 -1.72
N SER A 76 -27.81 7.92 -1.86
CA SER A 76 -28.65 9.12 -1.71
C SER A 76 -28.34 10.23 -2.73
N THR A 77 -28.09 9.88 -3.98
CA THR A 77 -28.12 10.87 -5.07
C THR A 77 -29.45 10.76 -5.78
N THR A 78 -30.27 11.80 -5.61
CA THR A 78 -31.45 11.99 -6.47
C THR A 78 -31.00 11.97 -7.93
N THR A 79 -31.83 11.38 -8.78
CA THR A 79 -31.61 11.06 -10.21
C THR A 79 -31.18 12.22 -11.11
N ALA A 80 -31.03 13.43 -10.57
CA ALA A 80 -30.53 14.60 -11.28
C ALA A 80 -29.03 14.90 -11.04
N GLU A 81 -28.41 14.37 -9.98
CA GLU A 81 -26.97 14.54 -9.67
C GLU A 81 -26.12 13.27 -9.89
N ALA A 82 -26.78 12.16 -10.26
CA ALA A 82 -26.13 10.91 -10.66
C ALA A 82 -25.51 11.01 -12.07
N GLY A 83 -24.58 11.95 -12.26
CA GLY A 83 -23.67 11.93 -13.40
C GLY A 83 -22.66 10.80 -13.23
N GLU A 84 -22.56 9.93 -14.23
CA GLU A 84 -21.54 8.89 -14.46
C GLU A 84 -21.39 7.75 -13.41
N GLY A 85 -21.72 7.92 -12.13
CA GLY A 85 -21.39 6.95 -11.07
C GLY A 85 -22.13 5.60 -11.11
N GLY A 86 -23.39 5.56 -11.57
CA GLY A 86 -24.15 4.31 -11.72
C GLY A 86 -23.67 3.45 -12.90
N ALA A 87 -23.05 4.08 -13.90
CA ALA A 87 -22.55 3.39 -15.09
C ALA A 87 -21.21 2.68 -14.88
N VAL A 88 -20.50 2.98 -13.79
CA VAL A 88 -19.10 2.56 -13.58
C VAL A 88 -18.97 1.11 -13.10
N LEU A 89 -19.80 0.67 -12.15
CA LEU A 89 -19.79 -0.71 -11.68
C LEU A 89 -20.30 -1.66 -12.78
N ASP A 90 -21.37 -1.25 -13.47
CA ASP A 90 -21.87 -1.92 -14.67
C ASP A 90 -20.80 -1.94 -15.77
N ALA A 91 -20.03 -0.85 -15.95
CA ALA A 91 -18.93 -0.80 -16.92
C ALA A 91 -17.74 -1.68 -16.54
N PHE A 92 -17.38 -1.82 -15.27
CA PHE A 92 -16.30 -2.71 -14.85
C PHE A 92 -16.72 -4.18 -14.94
N THR A 93 -17.92 -4.53 -14.47
CA THR A 93 -18.46 -5.88 -14.63
C THR A 93 -18.68 -6.20 -16.11
N ALA A 94 -19.14 -5.25 -16.93
CA ALA A 94 -19.22 -5.40 -18.38
C ALA A 94 -17.84 -5.49 -19.02
N LEU A 95 -16.82 -4.77 -18.55
CA LEU A 95 -15.44 -4.87 -19.02
C LEU A 95 -14.87 -6.25 -18.73
N VAL A 96 -14.97 -6.74 -17.48
CA VAL A 96 -14.51 -8.07 -17.10
C VAL A 96 -15.28 -9.14 -17.87
N THR A 97 -16.60 -8.98 -18.02
CA THR A 97 -17.45 -9.90 -18.79
C THR A 97 -17.10 -9.87 -20.28
N ALA A 98 -16.83 -8.70 -20.85
CA ALA A 98 -16.39 -8.54 -22.22
C ALA A 98 -15.00 -9.15 -22.44
N LEU A 99 -14.07 -8.98 -21.49
CA LEU A 99 -12.75 -9.62 -21.50
C LEU A 99 -12.87 -11.15 -21.40
N GLN A 100 -13.82 -11.67 -20.62
CA GLN A 100 -14.11 -13.11 -20.53
C GLN A 100 -14.79 -13.66 -21.78
N GLN A 101 -15.55 -12.83 -22.50
CA GLN A 101 -16.21 -13.18 -23.77
C GLN A 101 -15.30 -13.00 -24.99
N GLN A 102 -14.17 -12.31 -24.84
CA GLN A 102 -13.16 -12.23 -25.89
C GLN A 102 -12.59 -13.63 -26.13
N PRO A 103 -12.37 -14.02 -27.40
CA PRO A 103 -11.68 -15.27 -27.70
C PRO A 103 -10.30 -15.24 -27.05
N ALA A 104 -9.82 -16.41 -26.62
CA ALA A 104 -8.46 -16.53 -26.11
C ALA A 104 -7.49 -15.92 -27.12
N GLN A 105 -6.54 -15.10 -26.63
CA GLN A 105 -5.50 -14.49 -27.46
C GLN A 105 -4.90 -15.55 -28.39
N SER A 106 -4.78 -15.22 -29.68
CA SER A 106 -4.19 -16.13 -30.65
C SER A 106 -2.74 -16.46 -30.27
N PRO A 107 -2.20 -17.63 -30.68
CA PRO A 107 -0.80 -17.97 -30.42
C PRO A 107 0.19 -16.90 -30.93
N GLU A 108 -0.18 -16.17 -31.97
CA GLU A 108 0.60 -15.08 -32.57
C GLU A 108 0.57 -13.82 -31.73
N GLU A 109 -0.58 -13.42 -31.19
CA GLU A 109 -0.72 -12.31 -30.23
C GLU A 109 0.00 -12.61 -28.91
N VAL A 110 -0.16 -13.84 -28.40
CA VAL A 110 0.60 -14.30 -27.23
C VAL A 110 2.11 -14.24 -27.51
N SER A 111 2.55 -14.62 -28.72
CA SER A 111 3.96 -14.57 -29.12
C SER A 111 4.49 -13.16 -29.37
N ALA A 112 3.65 -12.23 -29.82
CA ALA A 112 4.01 -10.82 -30.00
C ALA A 112 4.08 -10.06 -28.67
N GLU A 113 3.28 -10.46 -27.67
CA GLU A 113 3.34 -9.95 -26.29
C GLU A 113 4.34 -10.71 -25.40
N LEU A 114 4.94 -11.80 -25.91
CA LEU A 114 5.91 -12.57 -25.17
C LEU A 114 7.24 -11.80 -25.08
N LEU A 115 7.83 -11.94 -23.91
CA LEU A 115 9.19 -11.53 -23.63
C LEU A 115 10.18 -11.96 -24.72
N THR A 116 11.23 -11.16 -24.94
CA THR A 116 12.35 -11.63 -25.75
C THR A 116 12.90 -12.94 -25.16
N ALA A 117 13.63 -13.73 -25.95
CA ALA A 117 14.23 -14.96 -25.44
C ALA A 117 15.14 -14.70 -24.22
N GLU A 118 15.81 -13.56 -24.23
CA GLU A 118 16.64 -13.07 -23.13
C GLU A 118 15.79 -12.73 -21.89
N ASP A 119 14.75 -11.91 -22.05
CA ASP A 119 13.87 -11.57 -20.93
C ASP A 119 13.16 -12.81 -20.35
N THR A 120 12.78 -13.76 -21.21
CA THR A 120 12.18 -15.04 -20.81
C THR A 120 13.15 -15.86 -19.98
N ALA A 121 14.42 -15.90 -20.37
CA ALA A 121 15.47 -16.58 -19.59
C ALA A 121 15.65 -15.91 -18.23
N PHE A 122 15.66 -14.57 -18.18
CA PHE A 122 15.72 -13.82 -16.91
C PHE A 122 14.52 -14.10 -16.01
N ALA A 123 13.31 -14.06 -16.55
CA ALA A 123 12.08 -14.35 -15.83
C ALA A 123 12.06 -15.76 -15.20
N ALA A 124 12.70 -16.73 -15.87
CA ALA A 124 12.77 -18.13 -15.46
C ALA A 124 13.90 -18.45 -14.45
N THR A 125 14.75 -17.48 -14.12
CA THR A 125 15.83 -17.68 -13.14
C THR A 125 15.31 -17.99 -11.72
N THR A 126 16.15 -18.63 -10.92
CA THR A 126 15.88 -18.99 -9.52
C THR A 126 15.74 -17.75 -8.64
N ALA A 127 15.13 -17.91 -7.45
CA ALA A 127 15.00 -16.80 -6.49
C ALA A 127 16.37 -16.23 -6.07
N ALA A 128 17.37 -17.08 -5.83
CA ALA A 128 18.74 -16.66 -5.50
C ALA A 128 19.39 -15.85 -6.63
N GLU A 129 19.16 -16.25 -7.88
CA GLU A 129 19.64 -15.53 -9.06
C GLU A 129 18.94 -14.18 -9.27
N LYS A 130 17.66 -14.08 -8.92
CA LYS A 130 16.89 -12.83 -8.96
C LYS A 130 17.33 -11.87 -7.86
N LEU A 131 17.58 -12.39 -6.66
CA LEU A 131 18.11 -11.64 -5.52
C LEU A 131 19.44 -10.95 -5.88
N GLN A 132 20.35 -11.67 -6.56
CA GLN A 132 21.64 -11.12 -7.02
C GLN A 132 21.50 -10.05 -8.11
N ARG A 133 20.36 -10.01 -8.81
CA ARG A 133 20.07 -9.05 -9.88
C ARG A 133 19.36 -7.80 -9.39
N ASP A 134 19.06 -7.70 -8.09
CA ASP A 134 18.53 -6.45 -7.52
C ASP A 134 19.50 -5.29 -7.80
N PRO A 135 19.00 -4.11 -8.22
CA PRO A 135 19.84 -2.98 -8.59
C PRO A 135 20.73 -2.45 -7.45
N LEU A 136 20.39 -2.77 -6.19
CA LEU A 136 21.21 -2.40 -5.03
C LEU A 136 22.13 -3.54 -4.57
N ALA A 137 21.86 -4.80 -4.95
CA ALA A 137 22.69 -5.94 -4.54
C ALA A 137 24.14 -5.83 -5.02
N SER A 138 24.39 -5.17 -6.15
CA SER A 138 25.73 -4.97 -6.72
C SER A 138 26.46 -3.71 -6.23
N LYS A 139 25.79 -2.86 -5.45
CA LYS A 139 26.32 -1.56 -5.00
C LYS A 139 27.01 -1.67 -3.63
N PRO A 140 28.34 -1.47 -3.53
CA PRO A 140 29.06 -1.63 -2.25
C PRO A 140 28.60 -0.66 -1.15
N ASP A 141 28.22 0.56 -1.52
CA ASP A 141 27.66 1.55 -0.60
C ASP A 141 26.29 1.11 -0.07
N ALA A 142 25.41 0.57 -0.92
CA ALA A 142 24.13 0.03 -0.48
C ALA A 142 24.28 -1.16 0.47
N GLN A 143 25.26 -2.05 0.23
CA GLN A 143 25.58 -3.16 1.13
C GLN A 143 26.09 -2.66 2.49
N ALA A 144 26.97 -1.65 2.51
CA ALA A 144 27.44 -1.04 3.74
C ALA A 144 26.30 -0.37 4.52
N HIS A 145 25.42 0.34 3.83
CA HIS A 145 24.24 0.95 4.42
C HIS A 145 23.23 -0.09 4.93
N ALA A 146 23.08 -1.23 4.25
CA ALA A 146 22.24 -2.32 4.73
C ALA A 146 22.76 -2.91 6.07
N ALA A 147 24.07 -3.15 6.19
CA ALA A 147 24.68 -3.63 7.42
C ALA A 147 24.50 -2.63 8.57
N GLU A 148 24.66 -1.34 8.28
CA GLU A 148 24.45 -0.28 9.26
C GLU A 148 22.98 -0.13 9.65
N ASN A 149 22.05 -0.19 8.69
CA ASN A 149 20.61 -0.17 8.95
C ASN A 149 20.20 -1.31 9.86
N LEU A 150 20.64 -2.55 9.61
CA LEU A 150 20.36 -3.70 10.46
C LEU A 150 20.80 -3.43 11.90
N ARG A 151 22.05 -3.01 12.08
CA ARG A 151 22.61 -2.68 13.40
C ARG A 151 21.82 -1.58 14.12
N GLN A 152 21.52 -0.49 13.42
CA GLN A 152 20.84 0.68 13.98
C GLN A 152 19.37 0.39 14.29
N MET A 153 18.64 -0.26 13.39
CA MET A 153 17.21 -0.52 13.54
C MET A 153 16.93 -1.60 14.58
N HIS A 154 17.77 -2.63 14.68
CA HIS A 154 17.63 -3.63 15.76
C HIS A 154 17.92 -3.00 17.13
N ALA A 155 18.94 -2.13 17.23
CA ALA A 155 19.21 -1.40 18.46
C ALA A 155 18.08 -0.41 18.81
N TYR A 156 17.52 0.27 17.81
CA TYR A 156 16.37 1.17 17.97
C TYR A 156 15.12 0.43 18.44
N ALA A 157 14.82 -0.74 17.85
CA ALA A 157 13.70 -1.58 18.25
C ALA A 157 13.85 -2.08 19.69
N ALA A 158 15.04 -2.58 20.05
CA ALA A 158 15.33 -3.03 21.41
C ALA A 158 15.19 -1.89 22.45
N ALA A 159 15.68 -0.70 22.13
CA ALA A 159 15.53 0.48 23.00
C ALA A 159 14.06 0.91 23.15
N SER A 160 13.27 0.78 22.07
CA SER A 160 11.84 1.12 22.09
C SER A 160 11.02 0.17 22.95
N VAL A 161 11.34 -1.13 22.95
CA VAL A 161 10.71 -2.15 23.82
C VAL A 161 11.07 -1.94 25.29
N ALA A 162 12.32 -1.59 25.59
CA ALA A 162 12.76 -1.34 26.97
C ALA A 162 12.09 -0.12 27.62
N SER A 163 11.50 0.78 26.82
CA SER A 163 10.92 2.06 27.27
C SER A 163 9.41 2.01 27.58
N THR A 164 8.78 0.83 27.72
CA THR A 164 7.32 0.67 27.93
C THR A 164 6.78 1.12 29.30
N THR A 165 7.53 1.89 30.09
CA THR A 165 7.08 2.54 31.34
C THR A 165 6.83 4.04 31.07
N PRO A 166 5.67 4.65 31.43
CA PRO A 166 5.34 6.02 31.01
C PRO A 166 6.00 7.09 31.92
N PRO A 167 6.18 8.34 31.46
CA PRO A 167 6.67 8.79 30.16
C PRO A 167 7.94 9.64 30.39
N THR A 168 9.11 9.03 30.32
CA THR A 168 10.34 9.78 30.03
C THR A 168 10.97 9.10 28.84
N ILE A 169 10.54 9.51 27.64
CA ILE A 169 11.32 9.27 26.43
C ILE A 169 12.70 9.83 26.73
N ILE A 170 13.69 8.94 26.85
CA ILE A 170 15.06 9.32 27.15
C ILE A 170 15.50 10.31 26.05
N PRO A 171 16.04 11.49 26.39
CA PRO A 171 16.52 12.47 25.41
C PRO A 171 17.50 11.88 24.38
N GLU A 172 18.17 10.78 24.73
CA GLU A 172 19.12 10.03 23.90
C GLU A 172 18.49 9.38 22.64
N ILE A 173 17.17 9.10 22.64
CA ILE A 173 16.50 8.53 21.46
C ILE A 173 16.36 9.57 20.35
N LYS A 174 16.32 10.88 20.66
CA LYS A 174 16.00 11.93 19.67
C LYS A 174 17.01 12.04 18.51
N ASP A 175 18.28 11.67 18.71
CA ASP A 175 19.33 11.80 17.69
C ASP A 175 20.25 10.56 17.54
N GLY A 176 20.04 9.49 18.31
CA GLY A 176 20.98 8.36 18.34
C GLY A 176 20.94 7.42 17.13
N TYR A 177 19.74 7.18 16.58
CA TYR A 177 19.53 6.14 15.57
C TYR A 177 19.18 6.72 14.20
N ARG A 178 19.94 6.29 13.19
CA ARG A 178 19.73 6.68 11.79
C ARG A 178 19.32 5.49 10.95
N PHE A 179 18.37 5.73 10.05
CA PHE A 179 17.99 4.79 9.01
C PHE A 179 18.35 5.38 7.65
N ILE A 180 18.98 4.59 6.79
CA ILE A 180 19.26 4.95 5.42
C ILE A 180 18.11 4.44 4.55
N PHE A 181 17.17 5.33 4.25
CA PHE A 181 16.20 5.13 3.18
C PHE A 181 16.90 5.41 1.85
N TYR A 182 17.71 4.44 1.43
CA TYR A 182 18.75 4.59 0.41
C TYR A 182 18.38 5.52 -0.76
N PRO A 183 19.23 6.53 -1.06
CA PRO A 183 20.49 6.87 -0.40
C PRO A 183 20.35 7.85 0.79
N PHE A 184 19.13 8.17 1.24
CA PHE A 184 18.88 9.29 2.14
C PHE A 184 18.90 8.89 3.63
N PRO A 185 19.69 9.57 4.47
CA PRO A 185 19.64 9.37 5.92
C PRO A 185 18.42 10.06 6.53
N ILE A 186 17.67 9.34 7.37
CA ILE A 186 16.56 9.88 8.16
C ILE A 186 16.71 9.55 9.65
N SER A 187 16.12 10.38 10.51
CA SER A 187 16.05 10.11 11.95
C SER A 187 14.97 9.08 12.24
N ALA A 188 15.35 7.99 12.90
CA ALA A 188 14.42 6.94 13.30
C ALA A 188 13.37 7.47 14.29
N ALA A 189 13.79 8.28 15.27
CA ALA A 189 12.90 8.83 16.28
C ALA A 189 11.85 9.79 15.72
N VAL A 190 12.15 10.45 14.60
CA VAL A 190 11.24 11.40 13.93
C VAL A 190 10.31 10.69 12.95
N SER A 191 10.74 9.55 12.37
CA SER A 191 10.10 9.01 11.16
C SER A 191 9.55 7.59 11.31
N ILE A 192 10.04 6.81 12.28
CA ILE A 192 9.81 5.36 12.35
C ILE A 192 9.00 5.02 13.61
N PRO A 193 7.68 4.80 13.50
CA PRO A 193 6.86 4.33 14.61
C PRO A 193 7.04 2.85 14.94
N TYR A 194 7.55 2.03 14.02
CA TYR A 194 7.69 0.59 14.23
C TYR A 194 8.78 -0.03 13.36
N CYS A 195 9.51 -0.99 13.94
CA CYS A 195 10.44 -1.88 13.26
C CYS A 195 10.13 -3.33 13.63
N SER A 196 10.07 -4.20 12.64
CA SER A 196 10.14 -5.65 12.81
C SER A 196 11.59 -6.13 12.65
N GLN A 197 11.78 -7.44 12.45
CA GLN A 197 13.09 -8.03 12.20
C GLN A 197 13.70 -7.51 10.89
N TYR A 198 12.89 -7.32 9.85
CA TYR A 198 13.36 -7.01 8.51
C TYR A 198 12.76 -5.73 7.90
N PHE A 199 11.74 -5.13 8.49
CA PHE A 199 11.06 -3.94 7.94
C PHE A 199 10.91 -2.81 8.95
N CYS A 200 10.87 -1.59 8.43
CA CYS A 200 10.46 -0.39 9.16
C CYS A 200 9.15 0.14 8.57
N VAL A 201 8.25 0.60 9.43
CA VAL A 201 7.12 1.45 9.03
C VAL A 201 7.55 2.90 9.19
N LEU A 202 7.37 3.70 8.15
CA LEU A 202 7.74 5.12 8.09
C LEU A 202 6.49 5.99 7.94
N VAL A 203 6.50 7.16 8.59
CA VAL A 203 5.55 8.24 8.27
C VAL A 203 6.05 9.01 7.04
N ASN A 204 5.16 9.38 6.12
CA ASN A 204 5.55 9.98 4.84
C ASN A 204 5.88 11.49 4.96
N LEU A 205 7.00 11.96 4.41
CA LEU A 205 7.39 13.39 4.41
C LEU A 205 6.37 14.30 3.71
N LYS A 206 5.76 13.82 2.62
CA LYS A 206 4.75 14.51 1.81
C LYS A 206 3.54 13.58 1.62
N PRO A 207 2.77 13.33 2.69
CA PRO A 207 1.70 12.35 2.64
C PRO A 207 0.58 12.83 1.71
N ILE A 208 0.08 11.96 0.82
CA ILE A 208 -1.10 12.28 -0.01
C ILE A 208 -2.31 12.60 0.88
N VAL A 209 -2.49 11.81 1.93
CA VAL A 209 -3.57 11.91 2.92
C VAL A 209 -3.03 11.68 4.33
N PRO A 210 -3.70 12.15 5.40
CA PRO A 210 -3.29 11.84 6.76
C PRO A 210 -3.13 10.34 6.99
N ASN A 211 -2.09 9.94 7.73
CA ASN A 211 -1.73 8.53 7.98
C ASN A 211 -1.37 7.73 6.71
N HIS A 212 -0.93 8.38 5.63
CA HIS A 212 -0.22 7.71 4.55
C HIS A 212 1.12 7.21 5.10
N LEU A 213 1.25 5.89 5.26
CA LEU A 213 2.45 5.22 5.76
C LEU A 213 3.22 4.53 4.64
N MET A 214 4.49 4.23 4.90
CA MET A 214 5.33 3.43 4.01
C MET A 214 5.92 2.26 4.78
N VAL A 215 5.94 1.06 4.18
CA VAL A 215 6.63 -0.12 4.70
C VAL A 215 7.89 -0.34 3.87
N VAL A 216 9.06 -0.35 4.51
CA VAL A 216 10.38 -0.30 3.86
C VAL A 216 11.28 -1.40 4.46
N PRO A 217 11.96 -2.23 3.66
CA PRO A 217 12.90 -3.21 4.19
C PRO A 217 14.08 -2.49 4.86
N ILE A 218 14.63 -3.10 5.91
CA ILE A 218 15.79 -2.58 6.64
C ILE A 218 17.03 -2.68 5.75
N ARG A 219 17.17 -3.82 5.05
CA ARG A 219 18.20 -4.02 4.04
C ARG A 219 17.89 -3.14 2.82
N CYS A 220 18.91 -2.47 2.29
CA CYS A 220 18.79 -1.69 1.07
C CYS A 220 18.55 -2.62 -0.13
N VAL A 221 17.28 -2.76 -0.50
CA VAL A 221 16.80 -3.56 -1.65
C VAL A 221 16.02 -2.66 -2.60
N GLY A 222 16.19 -2.78 -3.91
CA GLY A 222 15.46 -1.94 -4.88
C GLY A 222 14.12 -2.50 -5.34
N THR A 223 13.95 -3.82 -5.31
CA THR A 223 12.86 -4.56 -5.96
C THR A 223 12.27 -5.64 -5.04
N ILE A 224 11.02 -6.06 -5.30
CA ILE A 224 10.38 -7.17 -4.54
C ILE A 224 11.20 -8.46 -4.70
N HIS A 225 11.78 -8.70 -5.88
CA HIS A 225 12.63 -9.87 -6.17
C HIS A 225 13.95 -9.86 -5.41
N GLY A 226 14.32 -8.70 -4.89
CA GLY A 226 15.49 -8.53 -4.07
C GLY A 226 15.25 -8.88 -2.61
N LEU A 227 14.05 -9.32 -2.19
CA LEU A 227 13.76 -9.79 -0.83
C LEU A 227 14.12 -11.27 -0.63
N THR A 228 14.55 -11.65 0.57
CA THR A 228 14.67 -13.07 0.97
C THR A 228 13.32 -13.65 1.37
N GLU A 229 13.23 -14.98 1.51
CA GLU A 229 11.98 -15.63 1.95
C GLU A 229 11.54 -15.16 3.35
N GLU A 230 12.49 -15.01 4.27
CA GLU A 230 12.21 -14.52 5.63
C GLU A 230 11.75 -13.05 5.62
N GLU A 231 12.30 -12.23 4.72
CA GLU A 231 11.86 -10.86 4.52
C GLU A 231 10.44 -10.83 3.92
N VAL A 232 10.10 -11.72 2.98
CA VAL A 232 8.73 -11.80 2.43
C VAL A 232 7.72 -12.20 3.51
N ASP A 233 8.05 -13.17 4.36
CA ASP A 233 7.18 -13.58 5.47
C ASP A 233 6.94 -12.43 6.46
N ASP A 234 8.01 -11.76 6.88
CA ASP A 234 7.93 -10.61 7.79
C ASP A 234 7.18 -9.44 7.14
N TRP A 235 7.36 -9.20 5.84
CA TRP A 235 6.62 -8.18 5.09
C TRP A 235 5.10 -8.38 5.22
N GLY A 236 4.60 -9.60 5.06
CA GLY A 236 3.18 -9.92 5.23
C GLY A 236 2.68 -9.61 6.65
N VAL A 237 3.48 -9.93 7.67
CA VAL A 237 3.16 -9.62 9.08
C VAL A 237 3.09 -8.11 9.31
N VAL A 238 4.07 -7.35 8.83
CA VAL A 238 4.14 -5.89 8.99
C VAL A 238 3.02 -5.19 8.23
N MET A 239 2.69 -5.63 7.01
CA MET A 239 1.58 -5.10 6.23
C MET A 239 0.25 -5.27 6.97
N ARG A 240 -0.03 -6.47 7.49
CA ARG A 240 -1.24 -6.75 8.28
C ARG A 240 -1.30 -5.88 9.54
N CYS A 241 -0.20 -5.76 10.27
CA CYS A 241 -0.12 -4.92 11.47
C CYS A 241 -0.39 -3.44 11.14
N THR A 242 0.20 -2.94 10.06
CA THR A 242 0.02 -1.56 9.58
C THR A 242 -1.45 -1.27 9.27
N ILE A 243 -2.13 -2.18 8.56
CA ILE A 243 -3.57 -2.06 8.27
C ILE A 243 -4.40 -2.04 9.56
N GLN A 244 -4.10 -2.90 10.54
CA GLN A 244 -4.80 -2.94 11.83
C GLN A 244 -4.65 -1.63 12.63
N VAL A 245 -3.47 -1.01 12.60
CA VAL A 245 -3.21 0.29 13.22
C VAL A 245 -4.00 1.40 12.53
N LEU A 246 -4.00 1.44 11.19
CA LEU A 246 -4.79 2.44 10.45
C LEU A 246 -6.29 2.28 10.70
N GLU A 247 -6.78 1.04 10.78
CA GLU A 247 -8.16 0.72 11.11
C GLU A 247 -8.53 1.12 12.54
N HIS A 248 -7.57 1.08 13.47
CA HIS A 248 -7.75 1.62 14.80
C HIS A 248 -7.95 3.15 14.78
N LEU A 249 -7.06 3.87 14.09
CA LEU A 249 -7.13 5.32 13.96
C LEU A 249 -8.42 5.79 13.28
N ARG A 250 -8.85 5.07 12.24
CA ARG A 250 -10.12 5.32 11.56
C ARG A 250 -11.28 5.26 12.56
N ARG A 251 -11.41 4.14 13.29
CA ARG A 251 -12.48 3.94 14.29
C ARG A 251 -12.46 5.02 15.37
N GLN A 252 -11.28 5.41 15.86
CA GLN A 252 -11.16 6.52 16.82
C GLN A 252 -11.68 7.85 16.26
N ARG A 253 -11.31 8.20 15.02
CA ARG A 253 -11.73 9.45 14.37
C ARG A 253 -13.25 9.53 14.20
N TYR A 254 -13.87 8.44 13.77
CA TYR A 254 -15.33 8.36 13.68
C TYR A 254 -16.01 8.53 15.04
N SER A 255 -15.50 7.90 16.09
CA SER A 255 -16.05 8.03 17.44
C SER A 255 -15.92 9.43 18.04
N GLN A 256 -14.93 10.23 17.62
CA GLN A 256 -14.72 11.60 18.12
C GLN A 256 -15.37 12.68 17.24
N GLY A 257 -15.65 12.42 15.97
CA GLY A 257 -16.30 13.36 15.05
C GLY A 257 -17.82 13.48 15.20
N GLY A 258 -18.45 12.65 16.04
CA GLY A 258 -19.89 12.64 16.29
C GLY A 258 -20.35 13.69 17.30
N GLY A 259 -20.37 14.96 16.89
CA GLY A 259 -21.20 15.96 17.55
C GLY A 259 -22.66 15.53 17.47
N ALA A 260 -23.31 15.39 18.63
CA ALA A 260 -24.70 14.99 18.77
C ALA A 260 -25.63 15.80 17.86
N SER A 261 -26.05 15.22 16.75
CA SER A 261 -27.24 15.62 15.97
C SER A 261 -27.66 14.49 15.03
N SER A 262 -28.76 13.85 15.40
CA SER A 262 -29.73 13.14 14.55
C SER A 262 -29.25 11.97 13.65
N ALA A 263 -29.70 10.77 14.02
CA ALA A 263 -30.02 9.63 13.14
C ALA A 263 -29.00 9.22 12.05
N THR A 264 -27.99 8.41 12.47
CA THR A 264 -27.10 7.53 11.68
C THR A 264 -26.10 8.20 10.71
N PRO A 265 -24.86 7.63 10.50
CA PRO A 265 -24.63 6.20 10.30
C PRO A 265 -23.56 5.55 11.17
N ALA A 266 -23.72 4.24 11.35
CA ALA A 266 -22.69 3.36 11.88
C ALA A 266 -21.36 3.58 11.14
N VAL A 267 -20.24 3.49 11.86
CA VAL A 267 -18.91 3.40 11.25
C VAL A 267 -18.98 2.36 10.13
N PRO A 268 -18.61 2.69 8.87
CA PRO A 268 -18.60 1.70 7.81
C PRO A 268 -17.83 0.46 8.29
N PRO A 269 -18.37 -0.76 8.12
CA PRO A 269 -17.82 -1.97 8.71
C PRO A 269 -16.39 -2.24 8.26
N VAL A 270 -16.01 -1.71 7.09
CA VAL A 270 -14.69 -1.88 6.48
C VAL A 270 -14.03 -0.52 6.23
N GLY A 271 -12.76 -0.39 6.60
CA GLY A 271 -11.91 0.73 6.22
C GLY A 271 -11.25 0.47 4.87
N ASN A 272 -11.13 1.50 4.04
CA ASN A 272 -10.53 1.36 2.72
C ASN A 272 -9.08 1.84 2.70
N TYR A 273 -8.22 1.07 2.05
CA TYR A 273 -6.79 1.34 1.96
C TYR A 273 -6.29 1.00 0.57
N SER A 274 -5.52 1.90 -0.03
CA SER A 274 -4.72 1.59 -1.21
C SER A 274 -3.34 1.11 -0.76
N ILE A 275 -3.00 -0.13 -1.07
CA ILE A 275 -1.63 -0.63 -0.96
C ILE A 275 -0.98 -0.48 -2.32
N ALA A 276 0.19 0.16 -2.36
CA ALA A 276 0.87 0.36 -3.61
C ALA A 276 2.38 0.17 -3.57
N VAL A 277 2.92 -0.52 -4.57
CA VAL A 277 4.36 -0.62 -4.82
C VAL A 277 4.67 -0.02 -6.17
N GLN A 278 5.65 0.88 -6.19
CA GLN A 278 6.18 1.53 -7.39
C GLN A 278 7.60 1.02 -7.59
N GLN A 279 7.75 -0.02 -8.41
CA GLN A 279 9.05 -0.61 -8.66
C GLN A 279 9.59 -0.08 -9.98
N GLY A 280 10.79 0.49 -9.96
CA GLY A 280 11.49 0.99 -11.14
C GLY A 280 11.10 2.43 -11.52
N PRO A 281 11.99 3.12 -12.28
CA PRO A 281 11.85 4.54 -12.59
C PRO A 281 10.60 4.85 -13.41
N LEU A 282 10.20 3.96 -14.33
CA LEU A 282 9.00 4.17 -15.15
C LEU A 282 7.71 4.02 -14.32
N ALA A 283 7.78 3.34 -13.17
CA ALA A 283 6.65 3.23 -12.25
C ALA A 283 6.54 4.40 -11.27
N GLY A 284 7.36 5.43 -11.46
CA GLY A 284 7.40 6.62 -10.60
C GLY A 284 8.16 6.41 -9.29
N GLN A 285 9.00 5.37 -9.20
CA GLN A 285 9.88 5.18 -8.05
C GLN A 285 10.89 6.33 -7.99
N THR A 286 10.78 7.20 -6.98
CA THR A 286 11.69 8.35 -6.82
C THR A 286 12.82 8.10 -5.83
N VAL A 287 12.66 7.11 -4.95
CA VAL A 287 13.70 6.67 -4.01
C VAL A 287 14.05 5.23 -4.38
N ASP A 288 15.31 5.00 -4.73
CA ASP A 288 15.86 3.72 -5.19
C ASP A 288 16.04 2.74 -4.01
N HIS A 289 14.97 2.51 -3.27
CA HIS A 289 14.84 1.57 -2.19
C HIS A 289 13.38 1.13 -2.20
N LEU A 290 13.10 -0.17 -2.25
CA LEU A 290 11.76 -0.73 -2.20
C LEU A 290 10.97 -0.09 -1.06
N HIS A 291 9.78 0.42 -1.35
CA HIS A 291 8.87 0.92 -0.34
C HIS A 291 7.43 0.69 -0.79
N VAL A 292 6.60 0.36 0.17
CA VAL A 292 5.19 0.04 -0.07
C VAL A 292 4.35 1.11 0.60
N HIS A 293 3.57 1.84 -0.18
CA HIS A 293 2.64 2.83 0.31
C HIS A 293 1.40 2.14 0.86
N VAL A 294 0.97 2.51 2.07
CA VAL A 294 -0.31 2.12 2.66
C VAL A 294 -1.10 3.38 2.91
N ILE A 295 -2.10 3.61 2.08
CA ILE A 295 -2.78 4.89 1.95
C ILE A 295 -4.25 4.71 2.36
N PRO A 296 -4.67 5.19 3.54
CA PRO A 296 -6.08 5.15 3.92
C PRO A 296 -6.89 6.10 3.04
N PHE A 297 -8.10 5.73 2.64
CA PHE A 297 -8.99 6.64 1.92
C PHE A 297 -10.44 6.49 2.39
N ASP A 298 -11.24 7.52 2.10
CA ASP A 298 -12.65 7.56 2.46
C ASP A 298 -13.50 6.86 1.37
N PRO A 299 -14.36 5.87 1.69
CA PRO A 299 -15.31 5.31 0.73
C PRO A 299 -16.19 6.35 0.01
N GLN A 300 -16.45 7.51 0.63
CA GLN A 300 -17.24 8.59 0.03
C GLN A 300 -16.41 9.61 -0.74
N GLY A 301 -15.08 9.48 -0.79
CA GLY A 301 -14.18 10.52 -1.29
C GLY A 301 -13.01 10.00 -2.10
N LYS A 302 -12.70 10.70 -3.20
CA LYS A 302 -11.44 10.63 -3.95
C LYS A 302 -10.26 10.42 -2.98
N LEU A 303 -9.26 9.62 -3.35
CA LEU A 303 -7.90 9.72 -2.78
C LEU A 303 -7.62 11.22 -2.60
N ALA A 304 -7.54 11.71 -1.36
CA ALA A 304 -7.91 13.10 -1.10
C ALA A 304 -7.12 14.08 -2.00
N GLY A 305 -7.86 14.79 -2.86
CA GLY A 305 -7.31 15.68 -3.88
C GLY A 305 -7.76 15.32 -5.30
N GLU A 306 -7.74 16.31 -6.21
CA GLU A 306 -7.69 15.99 -7.64
C GLU A 306 -6.33 15.35 -7.94
N PRO A 307 -6.24 14.42 -8.91
CA PRO A 307 -4.94 13.98 -9.42
C PRO A 307 -4.10 15.21 -9.77
N GLU A 308 -2.85 15.21 -9.32
CA GLU A 308 -1.91 16.24 -9.70
C GLU A 308 -1.77 16.22 -11.23
N THR A 309 -1.76 17.41 -11.83
CA THR A 309 -1.76 17.56 -13.29
C THR A 309 -0.42 17.18 -13.92
N ASP A 310 0.67 17.31 -13.15
CA ASP A 310 2.02 16.97 -13.54
C ASP A 310 2.90 16.58 -12.32
N GLU A 311 4.05 15.95 -12.57
CA GLU A 311 5.03 15.65 -11.51
C GLU A 311 5.56 16.91 -10.81
N ALA A 312 5.56 18.06 -11.50
CA ALA A 312 6.08 19.30 -10.94
C ALA A 312 5.18 19.81 -9.80
N GLU A 313 3.87 19.58 -9.87
CA GLU A 313 2.89 19.88 -8.84
C GLU A 313 3.15 19.08 -7.57
N GLN A 314 3.37 17.77 -7.72
CA GLN A 314 3.75 16.90 -6.60
C GLN A 314 5.07 17.36 -5.96
N ARG A 315 6.06 17.78 -6.76
CA ARG A 315 7.33 18.33 -6.27
C ARG A 315 7.14 19.65 -5.52
N ARG A 316 6.20 20.52 -5.96
CA ARG A 316 5.88 21.82 -5.34
C ARG A 316 5.22 21.68 -3.95
N ARG A 317 4.60 20.54 -3.62
CA ARG A 317 3.97 20.35 -2.30
C ARG A 317 5.00 20.49 -1.18
N PRO A 318 4.74 21.31 -0.14
CA PRO A 318 5.68 21.52 0.94
C PRO A 318 5.85 20.24 1.78
N PRO A 319 7.08 19.90 2.22
CA PRO A 319 7.29 18.82 3.18
C PRO A 319 6.70 19.15 4.55
N ARG A 320 6.28 18.13 5.29
CA ARG A 320 5.95 18.28 6.71
C ARG A 320 7.19 18.70 7.51
N THR A 321 6.97 19.42 8.62
CA THR A 321 8.07 19.74 9.53
C THR A 321 8.51 18.49 10.32
N PRO A 322 9.77 18.40 10.76
CA PRO A 322 10.22 17.31 11.61
C PRO A 322 9.37 17.14 12.88
N ALA A 323 8.91 18.24 13.48
CA ALA A 323 8.04 18.21 14.66
C ALA A 323 6.68 17.56 14.35
N ALA A 324 6.09 17.85 13.18
CA ALA A 324 4.82 17.25 12.77
C ALA A 324 4.99 15.75 12.46
N MET A 325 6.09 15.37 11.81
CA MET A 325 6.41 13.96 11.57
C MET A 325 6.59 13.21 12.90
N GLN A 326 7.38 13.77 13.81
CA GLN A 326 7.63 13.18 15.12
C GLN A 326 6.35 13.03 15.94
N ALA A 327 5.46 14.03 15.94
CA ALA A 327 4.18 13.93 16.63
C ALA A 327 3.30 12.78 16.10
N GLU A 328 3.27 12.57 14.78
CA GLU A 328 2.55 11.43 14.17
C GLU A 328 3.23 10.10 14.53
N THR A 329 4.56 10.04 14.47
CA THR A 329 5.34 8.86 14.88
C THR A 329 5.08 8.50 16.34
N ASP A 330 5.11 9.46 17.25
CA ASP A 330 4.88 9.26 18.68
C ASP A 330 3.46 8.76 18.96
N ALA A 331 2.45 9.26 18.22
CA ALA A 331 1.07 8.81 18.33
C ALA A 331 0.85 7.38 17.82
N LEU A 332 1.62 6.94 16.81
CA LEU A 332 1.52 5.62 16.20
C LEU A 332 2.19 4.51 17.02
N ARG A 333 3.32 4.81 17.69
CA ARG A 333 4.09 3.83 18.50
C ARG A 333 3.24 2.98 19.45
N PRO A 334 2.38 3.55 20.33
CA PRO A 334 1.59 2.73 21.26
C PRO A 334 0.58 1.82 20.53
N LEU A 335 0.10 2.21 19.35
CA LEU A 335 -0.79 1.37 18.56
C LEU A 335 -0.04 0.18 17.95
N PHE A 336 1.15 0.41 17.38
CA PHE A 336 1.98 -0.68 16.87
C PHE A 336 2.32 -1.67 17.98
N ALA A 337 2.78 -1.19 19.14
CA ALA A 337 3.08 -2.05 20.29
C ALA A 337 1.87 -2.91 20.72
N LYS A 338 0.66 -2.33 20.69
CA LYS A 338 -0.58 -3.05 21.01
C LYS A 338 -0.87 -4.18 20.02
N TYR A 339 -0.77 -3.91 18.71
CA TYR A 339 -1.15 -4.87 17.67
C TYR A 339 -0.09 -5.95 17.44
N THR A 340 1.18 -5.68 17.72
CA THR A 340 2.24 -6.71 17.69
C THR A 340 2.15 -7.66 18.87
N ALA A 341 1.94 -7.15 20.10
CA ALA A 341 1.77 -8.00 21.28
C ALA A 341 0.54 -8.92 21.17
N ALA A 342 -0.56 -8.42 20.61
CA ALA A 342 -1.76 -9.22 20.37
C ALA A 342 -1.50 -10.38 19.37
N ALA A 343 -0.66 -10.16 18.36
CA ALA A 343 -0.28 -11.17 17.38
C ALA A 343 0.57 -12.29 18.01
N GLU A 344 1.51 -11.95 18.90
CA GLU A 344 2.35 -12.91 19.63
C GLU A 344 1.56 -13.77 20.64
N SER A 345 0.49 -13.20 21.21
CA SER A 345 -0.38 -13.89 22.17
C SER A 345 -1.45 -14.81 21.54
N SER A 346 -1.64 -14.75 20.22
CA SER A 346 -2.63 -15.58 19.53
C SER A 346 -2.02 -16.95 19.22
N PRO A 347 -2.63 -18.07 19.65
CA PRO A 347 -2.10 -19.39 19.32
C PRO A 347 -2.13 -19.56 17.80
N THR A 348 -0.99 -19.91 17.23
CA THR A 348 -0.87 -20.37 15.85
C THR A 348 -1.73 -21.61 15.69
N VAL A 349 -2.95 -21.43 15.18
CA VAL A 349 -3.73 -22.54 14.64
C VAL A 349 -3.00 -22.96 13.37
N GLY A 350 -2.19 -24.01 13.47
CA GLY A 350 -1.56 -24.63 12.32
C GLY A 350 -2.63 -25.02 11.31
N LEU A 351 -2.47 -24.52 10.07
CA LEU A 351 -3.18 -25.00 8.90
C LEU A 351 -2.51 -26.28 8.38
#